data_AF-F3LF75-F1
#
_entry.id   AF-F3LF75-F1
#
_cell.length_a   1.000
_cell.length_b   1.000
_cell.length_c   1.000
_cell.angle_alpha   90.00
_cell.angle_beta   90.00
_cell.angle_gamma   90.00
#
_symmetry.space_group_name_H-M   'P 1'
#
loop_
_entity.id
_entity.type
_entity.pdbx_description
1 polymer ?
#
loop_
_entity_poly.entity_id
_entity_poly.type
_entity_poly.pdbx_seq_one_letter_code
_entity_poly.pdbx_strand_id
1 'polypeptide(L)'
;MEQLLVILLLWISQNSDFDYHESMGTPAIEQVSQLELAHIYVGDDIHAQGFINDEEKADIFTSLMNSLEAVYAADKNTIYLGERVDVDTAYGRSIVVHELIHFLQNVHQHHTQVNCGNALEKDAYFIQADYMREHRLVPPFTNFTVRIRSLCEEDMF
;
A
#
# COMPACT_ATOMS: atom_id res chain seq x y z
N MET A 1 -1.00 -15.42 11.63
CA MET A 1 -0.96 -14.13 10.92
C MET A 1 0.07 -13.20 11.54
N GLU A 2 -0.04 -12.84 12.82
CA GLU A 2 0.90 -11.97 13.53
C GLU A 2 2.37 -12.38 13.38
N GLN A 3 2.70 -13.66 13.54
CA GLN A 3 4.08 -14.16 13.34
C GLN A 3 4.63 -13.85 11.93
N LEU A 4 3.80 -13.95 10.89
CA LEU A 4 4.21 -13.61 9.52
C LEU A 4 4.48 -12.11 9.41
N LEU A 5 3.62 -11.26 9.98
CA LEU A 5 3.81 -9.81 9.98
C LEU A 5 5.12 -9.41 10.66
N VAL A 6 5.41 -9.99 11.83
CA VAL A 6 6.67 -9.75 12.55
C VAL A 6 7.87 -10.19 11.71
N ILE A 7 7.81 -11.36 11.05
CA ILE A 7 8.89 -11.81 10.17
C ILE A 7 9.12 -10.84 9.01
N LEU A 8 8.05 -10.37 8.37
CA LEU A 8 8.15 -9.40 7.27
C LEU A 8 8.67 -8.04 7.74
N LEU A 9 8.24 -7.55 8.91
CA LEU A 9 8.73 -6.31 9.51
C LEU A 9 10.22 -6.40 9.86
N LEU A 10 10.67 -7.52 10.43
CA LEU A 10 12.09 -7.75 10.69
C LEU A 10 12.90 -7.84 9.38
N TRP A 11 12.33 -8.45 8.34
CA TRP A 11 12.96 -8.47 7.02
C TRP A 11 13.09 -7.06 6.45
N ILE A 12 12.05 -6.22 6.57
CA ILE A 12 12.08 -4.80 6.15
C ILE A 12 13.23 -4.07 6.87
N SER A 13 13.34 -4.19 8.19
CA SER A 13 14.38 -3.51 8.97
C SER A 13 15.80 -4.00 8.68
N GLN A 14 15.97 -5.21 8.16
CA GLN A 14 17.28 -5.72 7.74
C GLN A 14 17.68 -5.28 6.33
N ASN A 15 16.71 -4.86 5.50
CA ASN A 15 16.90 -4.60 4.08
C ASN A 15 16.55 -3.17 3.65
N SER A 16 16.24 -2.28 4.59
CA SER A 16 15.89 -0.88 4.34
C SER A 16 16.22 0.00 5.55
N ASP A 17 16.00 1.30 5.42
CA ASP A 17 16.17 2.27 6.51
C ASP A 17 14.96 2.33 7.46
N PHE A 18 13.96 1.45 7.31
CA PHE A 18 12.77 1.41 8.17
C PHE A 18 12.93 0.46 9.36
N ASP A 19 13.11 1.04 10.54
CA ASP A 19 13.23 0.28 11.79
C ASP A 19 11.88 -0.17 12.35
N TYR A 20 11.86 -1.41 12.85
CA TYR A 20 10.74 -2.00 13.59
C TYR A 20 11.15 -2.36 15.02
N HIS A 21 10.27 -2.04 15.97
CA HIS A 21 10.37 -2.47 17.36
C HIS A 21 9.05 -3.09 17.81
N GLU A 22 9.12 -4.14 18.64
CA GLU A 22 7.94 -4.85 19.15
C GLU A 22 6.92 -3.92 19.83
N SER A 23 7.39 -2.85 20.49
CA SER A 23 6.53 -1.83 21.11
C SER A 23 5.63 -1.07 20.13
N MET A 24 5.94 -1.11 18.83
CA MET A 24 5.09 -0.52 17.77
C MET A 24 3.87 -1.39 17.47
N GLY A 25 3.84 -2.65 17.92
CA GLY A 25 2.79 -3.61 17.61
C GLY A 25 2.83 -4.07 16.16
N THR A 26 1.70 -4.54 15.63
CA THR A 26 1.51 -4.88 14.22
C THR A 26 0.13 -4.42 13.76
N PRO A 27 -0.07 -4.09 12.48
CA PRO A 27 -1.42 -3.91 11.96
C PRO A 27 -2.20 -5.23 11.95
N ALA A 28 -3.53 -5.17 11.95
CA ALA A 28 -4.36 -6.32 11.63
C ALA A 28 -4.31 -6.61 10.11
N ILE A 29 -4.66 -7.84 9.71
CA ILE A 29 -4.92 -8.17 8.30
C ILE A 29 -6.37 -8.64 8.19
N GLU A 30 -7.11 -8.04 7.25
CA GLU A 30 -8.46 -8.45 6.89
C GLU A 30 -8.56 -8.63 5.37
N GLN A 31 -9.13 -9.75 4.95
CA GLN A 31 -9.38 -10.00 3.52
C GLN A 31 -10.81 -9.57 3.19
N VAL A 32 -10.96 -8.74 2.16
CA VAL A 32 -12.23 -8.12 1.75
C VAL A 32 -12.48 -8.32 0.25
N SER A 33 -13.73 -8.14 -0.17
CA SER A 33 -14.06 -8.17 -1.61
C SER A 33 -13.38 -7.01 -2.34
N GLN A 34 -13.16 -7.13 -3.66
CA GLN A 34 -12.55 -6.03 -4.42
C GLN A 34 -13.39 -4.74 -4.46
N LEU A 35 -14.72 -4.91 -4.41
CA LEU A 35 -15.67 -3.81 -4.26
C LEU A 35 -15.44 -3.08 -2.93
N GLU A 36 -15.36 -3.82 -1.83
CA GLU A 36 -15.13 -3.25 -0.51
C GLU A 36 -13.75 -2.60 -0.40
N LEU A 37 -12.71 -3.21 -0.97
CA LEU A 37 -11.36 -2.65 -1.00
C LEU A 37 -11.32 -1.29 -1.73
N ALA A 38 -11.99 -1.20 -2.89
CA ALA A 38 -12.09 0.06 -3.63
C ALA A 38 -12.86 1.13 -2.83
N HIS A 39 -13.93 0.76 -2.11
CA HIS A 39 -14.61 1.69 -1.20
C HIS A 39 -13.71 2.18 -0.07
N ILE A 40 -12.94 1.29 0.56
CA ILE A 40 -12.00 1.65 1.62
C ILE A 40 -10.93 2.62 1.10
N TYR A 41 -10.38 2.36 -0.10
CA TYR A 41 -9.33 3.19 -0.69
C TYR A 41 -9.78 4.63 -0.97
N VAL A 42 -10.97 4.79 -1.55
CA VAL A 42 -11.46 6.14 -1.87
C VAL A 42 -12.03 6.85 -0.63
N GLY A 43 -12.47 6.08 0.37
CA GLY A 43 -13.09 6.59 1.59
C GLY A 43 -14.55 7.04 1.37
N ASP A 44 -15.20 7.48 2.45
CA ASP A 44 -16.62 7.89 2.45
C ASP A 44 -16.90 9.21 1.70
N ASP A 45 -15.86 9.92 1.23
CA ASP A 45 -15.94 11.31 0.74
C ASP A 45 -16.13 11.46 -0.79
N ILE A 46 -16.39 10.38 -1.54
CA ILE A 46 -16.73 10.47 -2.99
C ILE A 46 -18.01 11.30 -3.23
N HIS A 47 -18.81 11.51 -2.18
CA HIS A 47 -20.00 12.34 -2.23
C HIS A 47 -19.72 13.84 -2.10
N ALA A 48 -18.54 14.26 -1.60
CA ALA A 48 -18.23 15.67 -1.35
C ALA A 48 -17.67 16.40 -2.58
N GLN A 49 -17.05 15.70 -3.53
CA GLN A 49 -16.57 16.30 -4.77
C GLN A 49 -17.70 16.38 -5.81
N GLY A 50 -18.49 17.46 -5.74
CA GLY A 50 -19.55 17.81 -6.70
C GLY A 50 -19.08 18.14 -8.12
N PHE A 51 -17.95 17.56 -8.56
CA PHE A 51 -17.31 17.80 -9.85
C PHE A 51 -17.14 16.54 -10.72
N ILE A 52 -17.29 15.34 -10.16
CA ILE A 52 -17.18 14.08 -10.90
C ILE A 52 -18.59 13.52 -11.13
N ASN A 53 -18.93 13.25 -12.39
CA ASN A 53 -20.23 12.67 -12.74
C ASN A 53 -20.26 11.16 -12.39
N ASP A 54 -21.46 10.56 -12.39
CA ASP A 54 -21.64 9.16 -11.96
C ASP A 54 -20.91 8.15 -12.88
N GLU A 55 -20.66 8.50 -14.14
CA GLU A 55 -19.97 7.65 -15.13
C GLU A 55 -18.46 7.61 -14.87
N GLU A 56 -17.83 8.78 -14.65
CA GLU A 56 -16.42 8.87 -14.27
C GLU A 56 -16.14 8.21 -12.92
N LYS A 57 -17.07 8.29 -11.97
CA LYS A 57 -16.99 7.56 -10.70
C LYS A 57 -17.02 6.04 -10.93
N ALA A 58 -17.90 5.56 -11.81
CA ALA A 58 -17.99 4.15 -12.15
C ALA A 58 -16.70 3.63 -12.82
N ASP A 59 -16.08 4.42 -13.70
CA ASP A 59 -14.83 4.08 -14.35
C ASP A 59 -13.65 4.01 -13.37
N ILE A 60 -13.52 4.99 -12.48
CA ILE A 60 -12.52 4.98 -11.39
C ILE A 60 -12.71 3.73 -10.53
N PHE A 61 -13.95 3.46 -10.13
CA PHE A 61 -14.26 2.33 -9.27
C PHE A 61 -13.95 0.99 -9.96
N THR A 62 -14.31 0.87 -11.24
CA THR A 62 -13.99 -0.32 -12.06
C THR A 62 -12.49 -0.50 -12.21
N SER A 63 -11.73 0.58 -12.39
CA SER A 63 -10.27 0.54 -12.46
C SER A 63 -9.65 0.07 -11.14
N LEU A 64 -10.13 0.60 -10.01
CA LEU A 64 -9.67 0.22 -8.67
C LEU A 64 -9.97 -1.25 -8.37
N MET A 65 -11.19 -1.72 -8.61
CA MET A 65 -11.55 -3.15 -8.42
C MET A 65 -10.70 -4.13 -9.24
N ASN A 66 -10.08 -3.66 -10.33
CA ASN A 66 -9.24 -4.49 -11.19
C ASN A 66 -7.75 -4.43 -10.83
N SER A 67 -7.29 -3.34 -10.22
CA SER A 67 -5.85 -3.07 -10.05
C SER A 67 -5.40 -2.90 -8.59
N LEU A 68 -6.32 -2.58 -7.69
CA LEU A 68 -6.04 -2.44 -6.27
C LEU A 68 -5.96 -3.83 -5.63
N GLU A 69 -4.88 -4.06 -4.89
CA GLU A 69 -4.60 -5.35 -4.27
C GLU A 69 -4.63 -5.29 -2.75
N ALA A 70 -4.25 -4.16 -2.17
CA ALA A 70 -4.30 -3.92 -0.74
C ALA A 70 -4.35 -2.42 -0.41
N VAL A 71 -4.69 -2.11 0.84
CA VAL A 71 -4.61 -0.76 1.43
C VAL A 71 -4.31 -0.88 2.92
N TYR A 72 -3.34 -0.12 3.42
CA TYR A 72 -3.17 0.15 4.84
C TYR A 72 -4.06 1.32 5.30
N ALA A 73 -5.06 1.02 6.12
CA ALA A 73 -5.92 2.00 6.77
C ALA A 73 -5.32 2.41 8.13
N ALA A 74 -4.64 3.56 8.16
CA ALA A 74 -3.92 4.05 9.33
C ALA A 74 -4.82 4.36 10.55
N ASP A 75 -6.06 4.78 10.31
CA ASP A 75 -7.07 5.07 11.35
C ASP A 75 -7.51 3.81 12.11
N LYS A 76 -7.57 2.67 11.41
CA LYS A 76 -7.94 1.37 11.98
C LYS A 76 -6.75 0.51 12.36
N ASN A 77 -5.55 0.91 11.93
CA ASN A 77 -4.34 0.10 11.98
C ASN A 77 -4.54 -1.29 11.35
N THR A 78 -5.15 -1.32 10.16
CA THR A 78 -5.52 -2.56 9.46
C THR A 78 -5.04 -2.52 8.02
N ILE A 79 -4.42 -3.61 7.58
CA ILE A 79 -4.17 -3.90 6.17
C ILE A 79 -5.37 -4.65 5.62
N TYR A 80 -6.08 -4.02 4.69
CA TYR A 80 -7.14 -4.65 3.91
C TYR A 80 -6.53 -5.27 2.66
N LEU A 81 -6.68 -6.58 2.50
CA LEU A 81 -6.24 -7.33 1.32
C LEU A 81 -7.43 -7.66 0.43
N GLY A 82 -7.30 -7.46 -0.88
CA GLY A 82 -8.29 -7.94 -1.83
C GLY A 82 -8.40 -9.46 -1.82
N GLU A 83 -9.60 -9.98 -2.05
CA GLU A 83 -9.91 -11.41 -2.10
C GLU A 83 -9.05 -12.23 -3.10
N ARG A 84 -8.38 -11.54 -4.04
CA ARG A 84 -7.49 -12.15 -5.05
C ARG A 84 -6.06 -12.35 -4.56
N VAL A 85 -5.68 -11.75 -3.42
CA VAL A 85 -4.33 -11.81 -2.88
C VAL A 85 -4.18 -13.01 -1.96
N ASP A 86 -3.24 -13.91 -2.29
CA ASP A 86 -2.90 -15.06 -1.46
C ASP A 86 -1.61 -14.79 -0.67
N VAL A 87 -1.77 -14.51 0.63
CA VAL A 87 -0.68 -14.19 1.57
C VAL A 87 0.26 -15.36 1.86
N ASP A 88 -0.09 -16.59 1.47
CA ASP A 88 0.81 -17.73 1.59
C ASP A 88 1.83 -17.79 0.44
N THR A 89 1.61 -17.01 -0.63
CA THR A 89 2.55 -16.89 -1.75
C THR A 89 3.56 -15.78 -1.54
N ALA A 90 4.74 -15.90 -2.18
CA ALA A 90 5.73 -14.82 -2.18
C ALA A 90 5.18 -13.52 -2.82
N TYR A 91 4.28 -13.64 -3.80
CA TYR A 91 3.61 -12.48 -4.41
C TYR A 91 2.71 -11.77 -3.41
N GLY A 92 1.79 -12.47 -2.75
CA GLY A 92 0.91 -11.87 -1.75
C GLY A 92 1.66 -11.29 -0.56
N ARG A 93 2.76 -11.94 -0.13
CA ARG A 93 3.64 -11.35 0.90
C ARG A 93 4.34 -10.09 0.44
N SER A 94 4.68 -9.98 -0.85
CA SER A 94 5.26 -8.73 -1.37
C SER A 94 4.27 -7.57 -1.30
N ILE A 95 2.98 -7.83 -1.51
CA ILE A 95 1.92 -6.83 -1.33
C ILE A 95 1.80 -6.45 0.15
N VAL A 96 1.83 -7.43 1.06
CA VAL A 96 1.84 -7.12 2.51
C VAL A 96 3.08 -6.32 2.90
N VAL A 97 4.26 -6.60 2.34
CA VAL A 97 5.47 -5.80 2.55
C VAL A 97 5.24 -4.35 2.16
N HIS A 98 4.60 -4.09 1.02
CA HIS A 98 4.24 -2.74 0.58
C HIS A 98 3.42 -2.01 1.66
N GLU A 99 2.33 -2.64 2.13
CA GLU A 99 1.45 -2.03 3.13
C GLU A 99 2.11 -1.88 4.51
N LEU A 100 3.05 -2.77 4.86
CA LEU A 100 3.84 -2.66 6.09
C LEU A 100 4.81 -1.46 6.05
N ILE A 101 5.28 -1.06 4.86
CA ILE A 101 6.02 0.20 4.73
C ILE A 101 5.12 1.39 5.07
N HIS A 102 3.87 1.41 4.60
CA HIS A 102 2.92 2.46 4.99
C HIS A 102 2.62 2.47 6.50
N PHE A 103 2.51 1.29 7.12
CA PHE A 103 2.44 1.19 8.59
C PHE A 103 3.65 1.84 9.28
N LEU A 104 4.87 1.51 8.85
CA LEU A 104 6.08 2.08 9.44
C LEU A 104 6.19 3.60 9.18
N GLN A 105 5.86 4.06 7.97
CA GLN A 105 5.78 5.48 7.63
C GLN A 105 4.79 6.25 8.52
N ASN A 106 3.66 5.64 8.86
CA ASN A 106 2.67 6.22 9.77
C ASN A 106 3.22 6.30 11.21
N VAL A 107 3.76 5.20 11.74
CA VAL A 107 4.33 5.13 13.09
C VAL A 107 5.50 6.12 13.27
N HIS A 108 6.34 6.26 12.25
CA HIS A 108 7.48 7.19 12.25
C HIS A 108 7.13 8.61 11.78
N GLN A 109 5.86 8.89 11.48
CA GLN A 109 5.35 10.20 11.04
C GLN A 109 6.05 10.75 9.78
N HIS A 110 6.45 9.88 8.85
CA HIS A 110 7.12 10.28 7.60
C HIS A 110 6.28 11.21 6.72
N HIS A 111 4.95 11.17 6.86
CA HIS A 111 4.04 12.12 6.20
C HIS A 111 4.38 13.60 6.54
N THR A 112 5.04 13.87 7.66
CA THR A 112 5.48 15.23 8.04
C THR A 112 6.74 15.69 7.32
N GLN A 113 7.43 14.78 6.62
CA GLN A 113 8.73 15.00 5.99
C GLN A 113 8.63 15.06 4.46
N VAL A 114 7.43 14.84 3.90
CA VAL A 114 7.18 14.83 2.46
C VAL A 114 6.11 15.84 2.08
N ASN A 115 6.15 16.31 0.83
CA ASN A 115 5.24 17.33 0.32
C ASN A 115 3.81 16.79 0.11
N CYS A 116 3.67 15.49 -0.15
CA CYS A 116 2.38 14.84 -0.37
C CYS A 116 2.43 13.36 0.01
N GLY A 117 1.25 12.75 0.18
CA GLY A 117 1.13 11.31 0.46
C GLY A 117 1.78 10.44 -0.62
N ASN A 118 1.60 10.79 -1.90
CA ASN A 118 2.15 10.01 -3.01
C ASN A 118 3.67 9.83 -2.94
N ALA A 119 4.41 10.81 -2.42
CA ALA A 119 5.87 10.71 -2.29
C ALA A 119 6.30 9.49 -1.44
N LEU A 120 5.43 9.01 -0.55
CA LEU A 120 5.68 7.83 0.30
C LEU A 120 5.61 6.50 -0.47
N GLU A 121 4.90 6.45 -1.61
CA GLU A 121 4.76 5.25 -2.46
C GLU A 121 6.10 4.75 -2.97
N LYS A 122 7.04 5.68 -3.20
CA LYS A 122 8.35 5.39 -3.79
C LYS A 122 9.08 4.30 -3.01
N ASP A 123 9.18 4.46 -1.69
CA ASP A 123 9.90 3.53 -0.83
C ASP A 123 9.14 2.21 -0.71
N ALA A 124 7.81 2.26 -0.61
CA ALA A 124 6.96 1.07 -0.56
C ALA A 124 7.13 0.18 -1.80
N TYR A 125 7.10 0.76 -3.01
CA TYR A 125 7.34 0.00 -4.24
C TYR A 125 8.76 -0.51 -4.39
N PHE A 126 9.78 0.27 -4.01
CA PHE A 126 11.16 -0.18 -4.14
C PHE A 126 11.45 -1.36 -3.21
N ILE A 127 11.01 -1.28 -1.95
CA ILE A 127 11.21 -2.35 -0.98
C ILE A 127 10.37 -3.59 -1.35
N GLN A 128 9.14 -3.40 -1.83
CA GLN A 128 8.35 -4.50 -2.42
C GLN A 128 9.11 -5.17 -3.58
N ALA A 129 9.69 -4.39 -4.48
CA ALA A 129 10.44 -4.93 -5.61
C ALA A 129 11.68 -5.72 -5.17
N ASP A 130 12.36 -5.27 -4.11
CA ASP A 130 13.51 -5.99 -3.54
C ASP A 130 13.09 -7.31 -2.91
N TYR A 131 11.99 -7.32 -2.15
CA TYR A 131 11.39 -8.56 -1.64
C TYR A 131 11.04 -9.53 -2.78
N MET A 132 10.40 -9.04 -3.84
CA MET A 132 10.05 -9.84 -5.02
C MET A 132 11.29 -10.45 -5.68
N ARG A 133 12.36 -9.66 -5.88
CA ARG A 133 13.59 -10.13 -6.52
C ARG A 133 14.30 -11.20 -5.70
N GLU A 134 14.36 -11.04 -4.37
CA GLU A 134 14.93 -12.05 -3.47
C GLU A 134 14.18 -13.40 -3.59
N HIS A 135 12.87 -13.32 -3.80
CA HIS A 135 12.00 -14.48 -4.01
C HIS A 135 11.87 -14.92 -5.48
N ARG A 136 12.75 -14.42 -6.36
CA ARG A 136 12.80 -14.75 -7.80
C ARG A 136 11.52 -14.41 -8.57
N LEU A 137 10.79 -13.41 -8.11
CA LEU A 137 9.65 -12.82 -8.81
C LEU A 137 10.12 -11.61 -9.63
N VAL A 138 9.44 -11.37 -10.76
CA VAL A 138 9.64 -10.16 -11.56
C VAL A 138 8.58 -9.14 -11.14
N PRO A 139 8.98 -7.96 -10.62
CA PRO A 139 8.01 -6.92 -10.29
C PRO A 139 7.18 -6.52 -11.53
N PRO A 140 5.84 -6.43 -11.41
CA PRO A 140 4.97 -6.09 -12.54
C PRO A 140 4.99 -4.59 -12.89
N PHE A 141 5.84 -3.81 -12.22
CA PHE A 141 5.99 -2.37 -12.38
C PHE A 141 7.43 -2.00 -12.67
N THR A 142 7.62 -0.82 -13.27
CA THR A 142 8.93 -0.29 -13.63
C THR A 142 9.27 0.94 -12.78
N ASN A 143 10.54 1.35 -12.77
CA ASN A 143 10.93 2.62 -12.15
C ASN A 143 10.14 3.83 -12.68
N PHE A 144 9.70 3.78 -13.95
CA PHE A 144 8.84 4.81 -14.52
C PHE A 144 7.46 4.80 -13.86
N THR A 145 6.85 3.62 -13.73
CA THR A 145 5.55 3.45 -13.04
C THR A 145 5.62 3.94 -11.59
N VAL A 146 6.67 3.57 -10.86
CA VAL A 146 6.88 4.01 -9.46
C VAL A 146 7.00 5.53 -9.40
N ARG A 147 7.77 6.15 -10.30
CA ARG A 147 7.89 7.61 -10.36
C ARG A 147 6.55 8.28 -10.55
N ILE A 148 5.75 7.84 -11.54
CA ILE A 148 4.42 8.40 -11.80
C ILE A 148 3.51 8.28 -10.57
N ARG A 149 3.50 7.11 -9.90
CA ARG A 149 2.71 6.90 -8.68
C ARG A 149 3.19 7.74 -7.49
N SER A 150 4.45 8.20 -7.52
CA SER A 150 5.05 8.98 -6.44
C SER A 150 5.07 10.49 -6.68
N LEU A 151 4.51 10.99 -7.79
CA LEU A 151 4.49 12.41 -8.08
C LEU A 151 3.52 13.15 -7.16
N CYS A 152 3.95 14.31 -6.66
CA CYS A 152 3.06 15.29 -6.05
C CYS A 152 2.45 16.18 -7.13
N GLU A 153 1.28 16.79 -6.87
CA GLU A 153 0.65 17.73 -7.81
C GLU A 153 1.57 18.90 -8.19
N GLU A 154 2.39 19.35 -7.25
CA GLU A 154 3.36 20.42 -7.44
C GLU A 154 4.54 20.03 -8.37
N ASP A 155 4.77 18.74 -8.59
CA ASP A 155 5.84 18.23 -9.47
C ASP A 155 5.39 18.12 -10.95
N MET A 156 4.12 18.41 -11.25
CA MET A 156 3.55 18.22 -12.59
C MET A 156 3.68 19.44 -13.51
N PHE A 157 4.35 20.52 -13.09
CA PHE A 157 4.52 21.77 -13.88
C PHE A 157 5.94 22.36 -13.79
#